data_AF-A0A7C7BXX4-F1
#
_entry.id   AF-A0A7C7BXX4-F1
#
_cell.length_a   1.000
_cell.length_b   1.000
_cell.length_c   1.000
_cell.angle_alpha   90.00
_cell.angle_beta   90.00
_cell.angle_gamma   90.00
#
_symmetry.space_group_name_H-M   'P 1'
#
loop_
_entity.id
_entity.type
_entity.pdbx_description
1 polymer ?
#
loop_
_entity_poly.entity_id
_entity_poly.type
_entity_poly.pdbx_seq_one_letter_code
_entity_poly.pdbx_strand_id
1 'polypeptide(L)'
;MTELSLSHDLVFADLYDREGLKRIDDLFLLHLGASDEELRDRLLAARVAPDKLERLDESNLLVDVAPHLEDFLGSLFSIGSSLRALSERDNELAPIRTCKRQFVQRRAAKTHSAEDAEGFDGPALEIA
;
A
#
# COMPACT_ATOMS: atom_id res chain seq x y z
N MET A 1 -9.12 -31.72 -6.94
CA MET A 1 -8.99 -30.25 -6.93
C MET A 1 -8.66 -29.85 -5.51
N THR A 2 -7.52 -29.20 -5.27
CA THR A 2 -7.19 -28.63 -3.99
C THR A 2 -8.21 -27.52 -3.69
N GLU A 3 -9.09 -27.75 -2.73
CA GLU A 3 -9.95 -26.68 -2.22
C GLU A 3 -9.05 -25.67 -1.50
N LEU A 4 -8.96 -24.46 -2.07
CA LEU A 4 -8.32 -23.33 -1.42
C LEU A 4 -9.20 -22.95 -0.21
N SER A 5 -8.72 -23.31 0.97
CA SER A 5 -9.32 -22.89 2.24
C SER A 5 -8.91 -21.44 2.54
N LEU A 6 -9.90 -20.59 2.81
CA LEU A 6 -9.67 -19.23 3.30
C LEU A 6 -9.83 -19.21 4.82
N SER A 7 -9.14 -18.29 5.48
CA SER A 7 -9.36 -18.04 6.91
C SER A 7 -10.79 -17.55 7.19
N HIS A 8 -11.24 -17.62 8.45
CA HIS A 8 -12.57 -17.15 8.89
C HIS A 8 -13.79 -17.92 8.35
N ASP A 9 -13.64 -19.25 8.18
CA ASP A 9 -14.70 -20.14 7.67
C ASP A 9 -15.27 -19.70 6.31
N LEU A 10 -14.44 -19.03 5.50
CA LEU A 10 -14.76 -18.62 4.14
C LEU A 10 -14.36 -19.72 3.16
N VAL A 11 -15.15 -19.87 2.10
CA VAL A 11 -14.84 -20.74 0.98
C VAL A 11 -14.44 -19.91 -0.23
N PHE A 12 -13.65 -20.48 -1.13
CA PHE A 12 -13.20 -19.77 -2.34
C PHE A 12 -14.36 -19.22 -3.19
N ALA A 13 -15.53 -19.86 -3.15
CA ALA A 13 -16.74 -19.40 -3.83
C ALA A 13 -17.24 -18.04 -3.31
N ASP A 14 -16.97 -17.70 -2.05
CA ASP A 14 -17.35 -16.41 -1.44
C ASP A 14 -16.68 -15.21 -2.15
N LEU A 15 -15.54 -15.42 -2.83
CA LEU A 15 -14.85 -14.38 -3.61
C LEU A 15 -15.61 -13.98 -4.89
N TYR A 16 -16.52 -14.84 -5.36
CA TYR A 16 -17.30 -14.62 -6.58
C TYR A 16 -18.74 -14.21 -6.29
N ASP A 17 -19.11 -14.12 -5.02
CA ASP A 17 -20.44 -13.75 -4.57
C ASP A 17 -20.43 -12.41 -3.83
N ARG A 18 -21.50 -11.64 -3.98
CA ARG A 18 -21.61 -10.30 -3.36
C ARG A 18 -21.66 -10.38 -1.83
N GLU A 19 -22.39 -11.33 -1.26
CA GLU A 19 -22.49 -11.50 0.19
C GLU A 19 -21.16 -11.97 0.77
N GLY A 20 -20.46 -12.86 0.06
CA GLY A 20 -19.10 -13.27 0.40
C GLY A 20 -18.12 -12.10 0.43
N LEU A 21 -18.12 -11.25 -0.60
CA LEU A 21 -17.28 -10.04 -0.64
C LEU A 21 -17.63 -9.05 0.48
N LYS A 22 -18.91 -8.89 0.81
CA LYS A 22 -19.34 -8.05 1.94
C LYS A 22 -18.79 -8.57 3.27
N ARG A 23 -18.86 -9.90 3.51
CA ARG A 23 -18.30 -10.52 4.72
C ARG A 23 -16.78 -10.31 4.82
N ILE A 24 -16.07 -10.42 3.69
CA ILE A 24 -14.63 -10.16 3.65
C ILE A 24 -14.32 -8.70 3.98
N ASP A 25 -15.10 -7.76 3.44
CA ASP A 25 -14.96 -6.34 3.74
C ASP A 25 -15.24 -6.04 5.22
N ASP A 26 -16.27 -6.64 5.83
CA ASP A 26 -16.57 -6.49 7.26
C ASP A 26 -15.42 -7.03 8.13
N LEU A 27 -14.83 -8.18 7.75
CA LEU A 27 -13.64 -8.74 8.41
C LEU A 27 -12.42 -7.82 8.27
N PHE A 28 -12.22 -7.22 7.09
CA PHE A 28 -11.15 -6.26 6.86
C PHE A 28 -11.33 -5.00 7.71
N LEU A 29 -12.54 -4.44 7.78
CA LEU A 29 -12.83 -3.27 8.61
C LEU A 29 -12.64 -3.54 10.11
N LEU A 30 -12.97 -4.76 10.56
CA LEU A 30 -12.68 -5.20 11.94
C LEU A 30 -11.17 -5.28 12.19
N HIS A 31 -10.41 -5.86 11.26
CA HIS A 31 -8.95 -5.94 11.34
C HIS A 31 -8.32 -4.53 11.36
N LEU A 32 -8.72 -3.66 10.43
CA LEU A 32 -8.24 -2.29 10.34
C LEU A 32 -8.54 -1.52 11.62
N GLY A 33 -9.78 -1.58 12.12
CA GLY A 33 -10.17 -0.88 13.36
C GLY A 33 -9.47 -1.39 14.62
N ALA A 34 -9.02 -2.64 14.64
CA ALA A 34 -8.23 -3.17 15.75
C ALA A 34 -6.79 -2.63 15.76
N SER A 35 -6.26 -2.22 14.61
CA SER A 35 -4.93 -1.62 14.48
C SER A 35 -4.96 -0.08 14.50
N ASP A 36 -5.90 0.52 13.79
CA ASP A 36 -6.08 1.96 13.63
C ASP A 36 -7.56 2.29 13.42
N GLU A 37 -8.21 2.74 14.51
CA GLU A 37 -9.62 3.12 14.49
C GLU A 37 -9.88 4.38 13.66
N GLU A 38 -8.98 5.36 13.69
CA GLU A 38 -9.13 6.61 12.95
C GLU A 38 -9.05 6.36 11.44
N LEU A 39 -8.13 5.51 11.01
CA LEU A 39 -7.98 5.13 9.61
C LEU A 39 -9.20 4.34 9.10
N ARG A 40 -9.77 3.45 9.92
CA ARG A 40 -11.04 2.77 9.61
C ARG A 40 -12.15 3.79 9.36
N ASP A 41 -12.29 4.77 10.25
CA ASP A 41 -13.37 5.76 10.17
C ASP A 41 -13.18 6.69 8.96
N ARG A 42 -11.94 7.09 8.64
CA ARG A 42 -11.59 7.81 7.40
C ARG A 42 -11.98 7.00 6.16
N LEU A 43 -11.66 5.71 6.13
CA LEU A 43 -12.02 4.82 5.01
C LEU A 43 -13.54 4.71 4.85
N LEU A 44 -14.28 4.53 5.94
CA LEU A 44 -15.74 4.48 5.92
C LEU A 44 -16.36 5.79 5.41
N ALA A 45 -15.86 6.94 5.88
CA ALA A 45 -16.31 8.25 5.41
C ALA A 45 -16.05 8.44 3.91
N ALA A 46 -14.86 8.05 3.43
CA ALA A 46 -14.50 8.11 2.01
C ALA A 46 -15.43 7.25 1.15
N ARG A 47 -15.83 6.06 1.62
CA ARG A 47 -16.76 5.17 0.90
C ARG A 47 -18.18 5.72 0.79
N VAL A 48 -18.63 6.52 1.75
CA VAL A 48 -19.97 7.15 1.72
C VAL A 48 -20.05 8.25 0.65
N ALA A 49 -18.95 8.99 0.44
CA ALA A 49 -18.92 10.10 -0.49
C ALA A 49 -17.59 10.16 -1.28
N PRO A 50 -17.33 9.17 -2.15
CA PRO A 50 -16.05 9.07 -2.88
C PRO A 50 -15.81 10.27 -3.79
N ASP A 51 -16.86 10.80 -4.43
CA ASP A 51 -16.76 11.94 -5.36
C ASP A 51 -16.40 13.26 -4.67
N LYS A 52 -16.41 13.30 -3.33
CA LYS A 52 -16.04 14.48 -2.53
C LYS A 52 -14.58 14.46 -2.08
N LEU A 53 -13.86 13.36 -2.33
CA LEU A 53 -12.47 13.23 -1.93
C LEU A 53 -11.58 13.85 -3.00
N GLU A 54 -10.75 14.80 -2.60
CA GLU A 54 -9.74 15.34 -3.50
C GLU A 54 -8.72 14.25 -3.85
N ARG A 55 -8.20 14.30 -5.08
CA ARG A 55 -7.31 13.24 -5.61
C ARG A 55 -6.09 12.97 -4.72
N LEU A 56 -5.54 14.02 -4.11
CA LEU A 56 -4.40 13.90 -3.20
C LEU A 56 -4.80 13.18 -1.90
N ASP A 57 -5.97 13.51 -1.35
CA ASP A 57 -6.47 12.90 -0.11
C ASP A 57 -6.84 11.44 -0.33
N GLU A 58 -7.41 11.11 -1.50
CA GLU A 58 -7.65 9.72 -1.91
C GLU A 58 -6.34 8.94 -2.00
N SER A 59 -5.33 9.50 -2.68
CA SER A 59 -4.03 8.84 -2.83
C SER A 59 -3.36 8.61 -1.48
N ASN A 60 -3.38 9.60 -0.58
CA ASN A 60 -2.83 9.46 0.77
C ASN A 60 -3.59 8.41 1.58
N LEU A 61 -4.93 8.39 1.51
CA LEU A 61 -5.74 7.37 2.18
C LEU A 61 -5.40 5.95 1.68
N LEU A 62 -5.23 5.77 0.36
CA LEU A 62 -4.85 4.48 -0.20
C LEU A 62 -3.46 4.04 0.27
N VAL A 63 -2.50 4.97 0.35
CA VAL A 63 -1.15 4.70 0.88
C VAL A 63 -1.20 4.30 2.35
N ASP A 64 -1.99 4.99 3.16
CA ASP A 64 -2.17 4.68 4.59
C ASP A 64 -2.82 3.29 4.79
N VAL A 65 -3.81 2.94 3.97
CA VAL A 65 -4.56 1.67 4.06
C VAL A 65 -3.78 0.47 3.53
N ALA A 66 -2.90 0.67 2.53
CA ALA A 66 -2.18 -0.40 1.84
C ALA A 66 -1.47 -1.42 2.76
N PRO A 67 -0.67 -1.03 3.78
CA PRO A 67 0.01 -2.01 4.64
C PRO A 67 -0.96 -2.90 5.42
N HIS A 68 -2.07 -2.34 5.91
CA HIS A 68 -3.10 -3.10 6.63
C HIS A 68 -3.83 -4.09 5.72
N LEU A 69 -4.08 -3.68 4.46
CA LEU A 69 -4.69 -4.55 3.48
C LEU A 69 -3.75 -5.70 3.10
N GLU A 70 -2.46 -5.44 2.93
CA GLU A 70 -1.45 -6.47 2.64
C GLU A 70 -1.38 -7.53 3.75
N ASP A 71 -1.31 -7.10 5.02
CA ASP A 71 -1.31 -8.01 6.18
C ASP A 71 -2.60 -8.82 6.28
N PHE A 72 -3.75 -8.17 6.07
CA PHE A 72 -5.06 -8.84 6.06
C PHE A 72 -5.13 -9.93 4.97
N LEU A 73 -4.70 -9.64 3.75
CA LEU A 73 -4.66 -10.61 2.65
C LEU A 73 -3.71 -11.77 2.96
N GLY A 74 -2.56 -11.47 3.57
CA GLY A 74 -1.62 -12.48 4.05
C GLY A 74 -2.27 -13.47 5.03
N SER A 75 -3.10 -12.97 5.94
CA SER A 75 -3.89 -13.79 6.87
C SER A 75 -5.05 -14.52 6.18
N LEU A 76 -5.80 -13.84 5.30
CA LEU A 76 -6.98 -14.39 4.63
C LEU A 76 -6.64 -15.61 3.77
N PHE A 77 -5.54 -15.54 3.04
CA PHE A 77 -5.08 -16.62 2.15
C PHE A 77 -4.09 -17.59 2.80
N SER A 78 -3.79 -17.42 4.10
CA SER A 78 -2.80 -18.23 4.82
C SER A 78 -1.39 -18.19 4.17
N ILE A 79 -1.01 -17.04 3.59
CA ILE A 79 0.28 -16.84 2.90
C ILE A 79 1.24 -15.90 3.66
N GLY A 80 0.90 -15.48 4.88
CA GLY A 80 1.67 -14.49 5.64
C GLY A 80 3.16 -14.84 5.81
N SER A 81 3.53 -16.12 5.91
CA SER A 81 4.94 -16.53 5.99
C SER A 81 5.71 -16.28 4.68
N SER A 82 5.10 -16.58 3.53
CA SER A 82 5.68 -16.30 2.22
C SER A 82 5.74 -14.80 1.94
N LEU A 83 4.70 -14.06 2.34
CA LEU A 83 4.65 -12.59 2.23
C LEU A 83 5.77 -11.93 3.03
N ARG A 84 5.94 -12.34 4.29
CA ARG A 84 7.01 -11.88 5.16
C ARG A 84 8.39 -12.21 4.62
N ALA A 85 8.60 -13.43 4.12
CA ALA A 85 9.88 -13.82 3.51
C ALA A 85 10.22 -12.97 2.27
N LEU A 86 9.22 -12.57 1.48
CA LEU A 86 9.42 -11.66 0.35
C LEU A 86 9.79 -10.25 0.83
N SER A 87 9.04 -9.71 1.79
CA SER A 87 9.31 -8.39 2.38
C SER A 87 10.69 -8.33 3.03
N GLU A 88 11.11 -9.38 3.75
CA GLU A 88 12.45 -9.48 4.35
C GLU A 88 13.56 -9.43 3.30
N ARG A 89 13.39 -10.12 2.17
CA ARG A 89 14.35 -10.07 1.04
C ARG A 89 14.43 -8.68 0.41
N ASP A 90 13.31 -7.99 0.26
CA ASP A 90 13.31 -6.62 -0.25
C ASP A 90 13.99 -5.65 0.72
N ASN A 91 13.74 -5.82 2.02
CA ASN A 91 14.36 -5.02 3.08
C ASN A 91 15.87 -5.28 3.20
N GLU A 92 16.35 -6.50 2.95
CA GLU A 92 17.78 -6.80 2.89
C GLU A 92 18.50 -5.94 1.82
N LEU A 93 17.81 -5.61 0.73
CA LEU A 93 18.32 -4.76 -0.34
C LEU A 93 18.08 -3.25 -0.11
N ALA A 94 17.35 -2.86 0.94
CA ALA A 94 17.06 -1.45 1.23
C ALA A 94 18.31 -0.57 1.43
N PRO A 95 19.41 -1.06 2.05
CA PRO A 95 20.66 -0.31 2.11
C PRO A 95 21.23 0.04 0.73
N ILE A 96 21.16 -0.88 -0.24
CA ILE A 96 21.66 -0.65 -1.61
C ILE A 96 20.86 0.46 -2.29
N ARG A 97 19.53 0.43 -2.17
CA ARG A 97 18.64 1.47 -2.73
C ARG A 97 18.92 2.82 -2.09
N THR A 98 19.15 2.84 -0.76
CA THR A 98 19.52 4.05 -0.02
C THR A 98 20.86 4.62 -0.48
N CYS A 99 21.89 3.77 -0.62
CA CYS A 99 23.20 4.18 -1.14
C CYS A 99 23.10 4.73 -2.57
N LYS A 100 22.35 4.08 -3.46
CA LYS A 100 22.10 4.56 -4.83
C LYS A 100 21.45 5.95 -4.82
N ARG A 101 20.38 6.13 -4.03
CA ARG A 101 19.69 7.41 -3.89
C ARG A 101 20.63 8.50 -3.36
N GLN A 102 21.34 8.23 -2.28
CA GLN A 102 22.28 9.19 -1.69
C GLN A 102 23.42 9.55 -2.64
N PHE A 103 23.94 8.58 -3.40
CA PHE A 103 24.98 8.84 -4.40
C PHE A 103 24.48 9.78 -5.49
N VAL A 104 23.30 9.50 -6.07
CA VAL A 104 22.67 10.37 -7.09
C VAL A 104 22.43 11.76 -6.54
N GLN A 105 21.84 11.87 -5.34
CA GLN A 105 21.56 13.16 -4.69
C GLN A 105 22.84 13.96 -4.41
N ARG A 106 23.89 13.32 -3.88
CA ARG A 106 25.18 13.98 -3.64
C ARG A 106 25.87 14.41 -4.94
N ARG A 107 25.78 13.59 -6.00
CA ARG A 107 26.34 13.93 -7.31
C ARG A 107 25.61 15.11 -7.94
N ALA A 108 24.29 15.12 -7.88
CA ALA A 108 23.47 16.23 -8.36
C ALA A 108 23.79 17.53 -7.61
N ALA A 109 23.75 17.49 -6.26
CA ALA A 109 24.05 18.66 -5.42
C ALA A 109 25.48 19.19 -5.57
N LYS A 110 26.44 18.34 -5.96
CA LYS A 110 27.82 18.77 -6.28
C LYS A 110 27.93 19.40 -7.67
N THR A 111 27.08 19.00 -8.61
CA THR A 111 27.19 19.38 -10.03
C THR A 111 26.36 20.62 -10.34
N HIS A 112 25.27 20.83 -9.61
CA HIS A 112 24.33 21.94 -9.80
C HIS A 112 24.17 22.70 -8.49
N SER A 113 24.27 24.03 -8.54
CA SER A 113 24.03 24.88 -7.38
C SER A 113 22.53 24.94 -7.06
N ALA A 114 22.18 25.49 -5.89
CA ALA A 114 20.78 25.69 -5.52
C ALA A 114 20.05 26.61 -6.50
N GLU A 115 20.70 27.68 -6.97
CA GLU A 115 20.16 28.60 -7.97
C GLU A 115 19.96 27.91 -9.34
N ASP A 116 20.89 27.05 -9.77
CA ASP A 116 20.73 26.31 -11.03
C ASP A 116 19.56 25.31 -10.94
N ALA A 117 19.39 24.67 -9.79
CA ALA A 117 18.35 23.68 -9.55
C ALA A 117 16.94 24.30 -9.51
N GLU A 118 16.80 25.55 -9.05
CA GLU A 118 15.52 26.28 -9.10
C GLU A 118 15.02 26.50 -10.54
N GLY A 119 15.95 26.54 -11.52
CA GLY A 119 15.63 26.68 -12.94
C GLY A 119 15.30 25.36 -13.64
N PHE A 120 15.33 24.22 -12.96
CA PHE A 120 15.09 22.92 -13.57
C PHE A 120 13.61 22.66 -13.85
N ASP A 121 13.32 22.23 -15.07
CA ASP A 121 12.02 21.72 -15.47
C ASP A 121 11.92 20.23 -15.13
N GLY A 122 11.27 19.91 -14.00
CA GLY A 122 11.07 18.54 -13.52
C GLY A 122 10.46 17.60 -14.55
N PRO A 123 9.32 17.95 -15.19
CA PRO A 123 8.73 17.18 -16.28
C PRO A 123 9.69 16.90 -17.45
N ALA A 124 10.51 17.88 -17.85
CA ALA A 124 11.49 17.66 -18.92
C ALA A 124 12.61 16.68 -18.52
N LEU A 125 12.93 16.59 -17.22
CA LEU A 125 13.95 15.68 -16.68
C LEU A 125 13.46 14.23 -16.53
N GLU A 126 12.15 13.97 -16.50
CA GLU A 126 11.62 12.59 -16.44
C GLU A 126 11.75 11.83 -17.78
N ILE A 127 11.93 12.56 -18.89
CA ILE A 127 11.94 12.02 -20.25
C ILE A 127 13.38 11.82 -20.79
N ALA A 128 14.38 12.39 -20.13
CA ALA A 128 15.79 12.39 -20.54
C ALA A 128 16.57 11.14 -20.07
#